data_AF-A0A017RXV4-F1
#
_entry.id   AF-A0A017RXV4-F1
#
_cell.length_a   1.000
_cell.length_b   1.000
_cell.length_c   1.000
_cell.angle_alpha   90.00
_cell.angle_beta   90.00
_cell.angle_gamma   90.00
#
_symmetry.space_group_name_H-M   'P 1'
#
loop_
_entity.id
_entity.type
_entity.pdbx_description
1 polymer ?
#
loop_
_entity_poly.entity_id
_entity_poly.type
_entity_poly.pdbx_seq_one_letter_code
_entity_poly.pdbx_strand_id
1 'polypeptide(L)'
;MKIGLNVNKVINVYKQNTKVQTKENIKTNRYDRVELSVTGKEISKYVEMAKSSAIDDKRVEEIKKAIKNNTYEISTEKLAKGILNTMKESDIR
;
A
#
# COMPACT_ATOMS: atom_id res chain seq x y z
N MET A 1 -15.00 67.75 14.50
CA MET A 1 -14.19 66.53 14.65
C MET A 1 -14.85 65.42 13.84
N LYS A 2 -14.31 65.05 12.66
CA LYS A 2 -14.88 63.96 11.84
C LYS A 2 -14.20 62.65 12.24
N ILE A 3 -14.95 61.75 12.86
CA ILE A 3 -14.45 60.42 13.23
C ILE A 3 -14.53 59.55 11.99
N GLY A 4 -13.39 59.36 11.31
CA GLY A 4 -13.28 58.43 10.20
C GLY A 4 -13.33 56.99 10.72
N LEU A 5 -14.51 56.37 10.65
CA LEU A 5 -14.67 54.95 10.97
C LEU A 5 -13.92 54.13 9.90
N ASN A 6 -12.77 53.57 10.28
CA ASN A 6 -11.98 52.71 9.40
C ASN A 6 -12.66 51.33 9.30
N VAL A 7 -13.65 51.24 8.42
CA VAL A 7 -14.50 50.07 8.18
C VAL A 7 -13.68 48.81 7.86
N ASN A 8 -12.55 48.99 7.17
CA ASN A 8 -11.62 47.91 6.83
C ASN A 8 -10.99 47.25 8.07
N LYS A 9 -10.68 48.04 9.10
CA LYS A 9 -10.16 47.51 10.37
C LYS A 9 -11.18 46.63 11.08
N VAL A 10 -12.45 47.04 11.08
CA VAL A 10 -13.55 46.26 11.69
C VAL A 10 -13.78 44.95 10.94
N ILE A 11 -13.77 44.99 9.61
CA ILE A 11 -13.92 43.79 8.76
C ILE A 11 -12.75 42.82 8.99
N ASN A 12 -11.53 43.31 9.13
CA ASN A 12 -10.37 42.46 9.37
C ASN A 12 -10.40 41.78 10.74
N VAL A 13 -10.84 42.49 11.80
CA VAL A 13 -11.03 41.88 13.13
C VAL A 13 -12.12 40.81 13.08
N TYR A 14 -13.23 41.05 12.39
CA TYR A 14 -14.29 40.06 12.23
C TYR A 14 -13.80 38.81 11.48
N LYS A 15 -13.05 38.99 10.38
CA LYS A 15 -12.42 37.89 9.61
C LYS A 15 -11.38 37.10 10.41
N GLN A 16 -10.67 37.73 11.34
CA GLN A 16 -9.73 37.04 12.21
C GLN A 16 -10.46 36.19 13.26
N ASN A 17 -11.56 36.72 13.83
CA ASN A 17 -12.35 36.01 14.83
C ASN A 17 -13.12 34.81 14.25
N THR A 18 -13.52 34.85 12.99
CA THR A 18 -14.19 33.71 12.33
C THR A 18 -13.25 32.55 12.01
N LYS A 19 -11.94 32.79 11.83
CA LYS A 19 -10.94 31.74 11.56
C LYS A 19 -10.61 30.87 12.78
N VAL A 20 -10.92 31.32 14.00
CA VAL A 20 -10.61 30.58 15.24
C VAL A 20 -11.59 29.42 15.49
N GLN A 21 -12.74 29.41 14.81
CA GLN A 21 -13.81 28.42 15.03
C GLN A 21 -13.73 27.18 14.13
N THR A 22 -12.90 27.19 13.08
CA THR A 22 -12.57 25.98 12.32
C THR A 22 -11.39 25.26 12.95
N LYS A 23 -11.54 24.85 14.22
CA LYS A 23 -10.81 23.67 14.67
C LYS A 23 -11.40 22.52 13.87
N GLU A 24 -10.66 22.07 12.85
CA GLU A 24 -10.90 20.77 12.26
C GLU A 24 -11.16 19.80 13.40
N ASN A 25 -12.38 19.27 13.46
CA ASN A 25 -12.69 18.15 14.32
C ASN A 25 -11.90 16.98 13.74
N ILE A 26 -10.61 16.90 14.08
CA ILE A 26 -9.82 15.69 13.94
C ILE A 26 -10.52 14.72 14.87
N LYS A 27 -11.48 13.95 14.32
CA LYS A 27 -12.08 12.81 15.00
C LYS A 27 -10.93 11.89 15.34
N THR A 28 -10.43 11.98 16.57
CA THR A 28 -9.48 11.03 17.10
C THR A 28 -10.22 9.71 17.16
N ASN A 29 -9.98 8.87 16.15
CA ASN A 29 -10.53 7.54 16.09
C ASN A 29 -9.87 6.70 17.19
N ARG A 30 -10.47 6.72 18.37
CA ARG A 30 -10.07 5.90 19.50
C ARG A 30 -10.63 4.51 19.28
N TYR A 31 -9.83 3.67 18.67
CA TYR A 31 -10.09 2.24 18.58
C TYR A 31 -8.88 1.51 19.11
N ASP A 32 -9.14 0.40 19.80
CA ASP A 32 -8.09 -0.49 20.21
C ASP A 32 -7.50 -1.16 18.96
N ARG A 33 -6.18 -1.20 18.87
CA ARG A 33 -5.45 -1.89 17.80
C ARG A 33 -4.57 -2.95 18.42
N VAL A 34 -4.64 -4.15 17.85
CA VAL A 34 -3.67 -5.21 18.12
C VAL A 34 -2.64 -5.16 17.00
N GLU A 35 -1.40 -4.84 17.35
CA GLU A 35 -0.28 -4.83 16.41
C GLU A 35 0.80 -5.83 16.83
N LEU A 36 1.46 -6.42 15.84
CA LEU A 36 2.67 -7.20 16.08
C LEU A 36 3.80 -6.29 16.54
N SER A 37 4.64 -6.79 17.45
CA SER A 37 5.90 -6.13 17.80
C SER A 37 6.79 -6.00 16.57
N VAL A 38 7.74 -5.06 16.59
CA VAL A 38 8.71 -4.87 15.48
C VAL A 38 9.38 -6.19 15.13
N THR A 39 9.85 -6.93 16.14
CA THR A 39 10.46 -8.25 15.99
C THR A 39 9.47 -9.28 15.42
N GLY A 40 8.21 -9.25 15.84
CA GLY A 40 7.17 -10.13 15.30
C GLY A 40 6.88 -9.87 13.82
N LYS A 41 6.89 -8.60 13.39
CA LYS A 41 6.76 -8.21 11.98
C LYS A 41 7.95 -8.73 11.16
N GLU A 42 9.17 -8.63 11.69
CA GLU A 42 10.37 -9.14 11.02
C GLU A 42 10.39 -10.66 10.90
N ILE A 43 10.10 -11.38 11.98
CA ILE A 43 10.01 -12.85 11.97
C ILE A 43 8.94 -13.31 10.96
N SER A 44 7.77 -12.66 10.96
CA SER A 44 6.70 -12.97 10.01
C SER A 44 7.17 -12.83 8.56
N LYS A 45 7.96 -11.80 8.24
CA LYS A 45 8.52 -11.60 6.90
C LYS A 45 9.40 -12.78 6.48
N TYR A 46 10.31 -13.21 7.34
CA TYR A 46 11.20 -14.34 7.02
C TYR A 46 10.45 -15.68 6.95
N VAL A 47 9.44 -15.89 7.79
CA VAL A 47 8.58 -17.08 7.73
C VAL A 47 7.81 -17.15 6.42
N GLU A 48 7.24 -16.04 5.95
CA GLU A 48 6.56 -15.99 4.64
C GLU A 48 7.53 -16.22 3.48
N MET A 49 8.76 -15.69 3.56
CA MET A 49 9.82 -15.99 2.58
C MET A 49 10.18 -17.49 2.59
N ALA A 50 10.28 -18.12 3.77
CA ALA A 50 10.59 -19.54 3.88
C ALA A 50 9.44 -20.42 3.34
N LYS A 51 8.18 -20.07 3.61
CA LYS A 51 7.00 -20.77 3.06
C LYS A 51 6.95 -20.68 1.53
N SER A 52 7.28 -19.52 0.96
CA SER A 52 7.33 -19.33 -0.49
C SER A 52 8.56 -19.97 -1.15
N SER A 53 9.61 -20.25 -0.37
CA SER A 53 10.82 -20.96 -0.81
C SER A 53 10.68 -22.49 -0.74
N ALA A 54 9.65 -23.00 -0.07
CA ALA A 54 9.35 -24.43 -0.09
C ALA A 54 8.84 -24.81 -1.47
N ILE A 55 9.77 -25.23 -2.33
CA ILE A 55 9.45 -25.87 -3.60
C ILE A 55 8.63 -27.12 -3.24
N ASP A 56 7.36 -27.12 -3.63
CA ASP A 56 6.52 -28.31 -3.50
C ASP A 56 7.01 -29.35 -4.51
N ASP A 57 7.82 -30.30 -4.03
CA ASP A 57 8.40 -31.37 -4.84
C ASP A 57 7.31 -32.14 -5.61
N LYS A 58 6.10 -32.27 -5.06
CA LYS A 58 4.98 -32.90 -5.78
C LYS A 58 4.58 -32.08 -6.99
N ARG A 59 4.48 -30.77 -6.84
CA ARG A 59 4.12 -29.86 -7.93
C ARG A 59 5.16 -29.88 -9.05
N VAL A 60 6.44 -29.97 -8.70
CA VAL A 60 7.53 -30.10 -9.67
C VAL A 60 7.38 -31.40 -10.47
N GLU A 61 7.15 -32.53 -9.81
CA GLU A 61 6.98 -33.82 -10.47
C GLU A 61 5.73 -33.88 -11.36
N GLU A 62 4.62 -33.26 -10.94
CA GLU A 62 3.43 -33.11 -11.77
C GLU A 62 3.71 -32.36 -13.07
N ILE A 63 4.41 -31.23 -12.99
CA ILE A 63 4.77 -30.42 -14.15
C ILE A 63 5.69 -31.21 -15.08
N LYS A 64 6.71 -31.89 -14.54
CA LYS A 64 7.60 -32.76 -15.33
C LYS A 64 6.82 -33.85 -16.07
N LYS A 65 5.86 -34.49 -15.41
CA LYS A 65 5.01 -35.52 -16.04
C LYS A 65 4.13 -34.92 -17.14
N ALA A 66 3.52 -33.77 -16.91
CA ALA A 66 2.70 -33.10 -17.92
C ALA A 66 3.51 -32.72 -19.17
N ILE A 67 4.74 -32.23 -18.98
CA ILE A 67 5.66 -31.93 -20.09
C ILE A 67 6.02 -33.21 -20.84
N LYS A 68 6.41 -34.28 -20.12
CA LYS A 68 6.77 -35.57 -20.73
C LYS A 68 5.62 -36.18 -21.54
N ASN A 69 4.39 -36.02 -21.05
CA ASN A 69 3.18 -36.53 -21.70
C ASN A 69 2.62 -35.57 -22.76
N ASN A 70 3.27 -34.42 -22.98
CA ASN A 70 2.85 -33.37 -23.91
C ASN A 70 1.45 -32.81 -23.62
N THR A 71 1.02 -32.84 -22.36
CA THR A 71 -0.26 -32.33 -21.86
C THR A 71 -0.10 -31.04 -21.05
N TYR A 72 1.10 -30.48 -21.02
CA TYR A 72 1.36 -29.21 -20.34
C TYR A 72 0.90 -28.04 -21.21
N GLU A 73 -0.31 -27.54 -20.95
CA GLU A 73 -0.86 -26.36 -21.61
C GLU A 73 -0.61 -25.10 -20.78
N ILE A 74 0.05 -24.12 -21.39
CA ILE A 74 0.22 -22.78 -20.81
C ILE A 74 -0.69 -21.79 -21.54
N SER A 75 -1.43 -20.98 -20.78
CA SER A 75 -2.22 -19.91 -21.40
C SER A 75 -1.31 -18.81 -21.94
N THR A 76 -1.69 -18.22 -23.06
CA THR A 76 -0.99 -17.09 -23.69
C THR A 76 -0.83 -15.91 -22.73
N GLU A 77 -1.84 -15.65 -21.89
CA GLU A 77 -1.81 -14.63 -20.85
C GLU A 77 -0.74 -14.87 -19.80
N LYS A 78 -0.57 -16.12 -19.33
CA LYS A 78 0.46 -16.47 -18.35
C LYS A 78 1.85 -16.32 -18.93
N LEU A 79 2.03 -16.69 -20.19
CA LEU A 79 3.29 -16.51 -20.91
C LEU A 79 3.63 -15.03 -21.06
N ALA A 80 2.69 -14.21 -21.53
CA ALA A 80 2.87 -12.77 -21.69
C ALA A 80 3.19 -12.08 -20.35
N LYS A 81 2.50 -12.46 -19.28
CA LYS A 81 2.77 -11.96 -17.93
C LYS A 81 4.20 -12.32 -17.47
N GLY A 82 4.65 -13.55 -17.74
CA GLY A 82 6.02 -13.98 -17.44
C GLY A 82 7.06 -13.12 -18.13
N ILE A 83 6.88 -12.86 -19.43
CA ILE A 83 7.77 -12.01 -20.23
C ILE A 83 7.80 -10.57 -19.70
N LEU A 84 6.64 -9.99 -19.38
CA LEU A 84 6.59 -8.62 -18.85
C LEU A 84 7.24 -8.50 -17.46
N ASN A 85 7.11 -9.52 -16.63
CA ASN A 85 7.72 -9.53 -15.30
C ASN A 85 9.25 -9.60 -15.39
N THR A 86 9.80 -10.44 -16.27
CA THR A 86 11.25 -10.53 -16.44
C THR A 86 11.85 -9.25 -16.99
N MET A 87 11.18 -8.59 -17.94
CA MET A 87 11.59 -7.28 -18.46
C MET A 87 11.64 -6.22 -17.35
N LYS A 88 10.58 -6.15 -16.53
CA LYS A 88 10.53 -5.19 -15.41
C LYS A 88 11.63 -5.43 -14.37
N GLU A 89 11.93 -6.69 -14.04
CA GLU A 89 12.99 -7.01 -13.08
C GLU A 89 14.40 -6.74 -13.61
N SER A 90 14.60 -6.80 -14.93
CA SER A 90 15.89 -6.50 -15.56
C SER A 90 16.13 -5.01 -15.78
N ASP A 91 15.08 -4.20 -15.98
CA ASP A 91 15.19 -2.73 -16.04
C ASP A 91 15.49 -2.06 -14.68
N ILE A 92 15.28 -2.78 -13.57
CA ILE A 92 15.49 -2.28 -12.20
C ILE A 92 16.91 -2.62 -11.68
N ARG A 93 17.71 -3.37 -12.45
CA ARG A 93 19.12 -3.68 -12.15
C ARG A 93 20.07 -2.77 -12.91
#